data_AF-A0A4Q9LB78-F1
#
_entry.id   AF-A0A4Q9LB78-F1
#
_cell.length_a   1.000
_cell.length_b   1.000
_cell.length_c   1.000
_cell.angle_alpha   90.00
_cell.angle_beta   90.00
_cell.angle_gamma   90.00
#
_symmetry.space_group_name_H-M   'P 1'
#
loop_
_entity.id
_entity.type
_entity.pdbx_description
1 polymer ?
#
loop_
_entity_poly.entity_id
_entity_poly.type
_entity_poly.pdbx_seq_one_letter_code
_entity_poly.pdbx_strand_id
1 'polypeptide(L)'
;MEGSKILVNKNIKKRKIDGLKNLSIIISFIACIRFMFANYKKHGILITLPLQSLLFKDIQGLFYILIMNFFKCLFAFCNEYYFNNLIFKVIFLLSFEIFIGYLNVKYIQNVYFSLSLLILSVSFLMKTISFHIYFYRILTFGGGNEKFNDASKKVTHKTCSIENTKTKHFASKYTKPSFSYYLYFICIPTLCFRKKYKIRKNRNWISILNLFLKFLISILLIMFIMDQYAVPCIYNIENSRDIISLIENVLDLSISTTFLWLIFFYSCFYCFLNILARITKYKNDKFYKKWWNVSSIRQFWSCWNIPVHEWFKEVVYIPLVQNNYSKSHASCFIFFLSAILHEYVIGASTKMFKGWIFLSIFS
;
A
#
# COMPACT_ATOMS: atom_id res chain seq x y z
N MET A 1 5.46 44.25 25.42
CA MET A 1 5.92 44.64 24.06
C MET A 1 6.68 43.54 23.30
N GLU A 2 7.06 42.42 23.93
CA GLU A 2 7.76 41.31 23.22
C GLU A 2 6.81 40.40 22.42
N GLY A 3 5.58 40.17 22.89
CA GLY A 3 4.60 39.33 22.18
C GLY A 3 4.18 39.87 20.81
N SER A 4 4.09 41.19 20.65
CA SER A 4 3.77 41.84 19.36
C SER A 4 4.92 41.73 18.36
N LYS A 5 6.18 41.88 18.81
CA LYS A 5 7.37 41.68 17.96
C LYS A 5 7.47 40.24 17.46
N ILE A 6 7.15 39.23 18.28
CA ILE A 6 7.17 37.82 17.87
C ILE A 6 6.05 37.50 16.84
N LEU A 7 4.85 38.05 17.03
CA LEU A 7 3.72 37.87 16.10
C LEU A 7 3.98 38.57 14.76
N VAL A 8 4.52 39.79 14.77
CA VAL A 8 4.92 40.52 13.56
C VAL A 8 6.04 39.77 12.84
N ASN A 9 7.05 39.27 13.55
CA ASN A 9 8.15 38.54 12.92
C ASN A 9 7.72 37.16 12.36
N LYS A 10 6.79 36.47 13.03
CA LYS A 10 6.15 35.25 12.50
C LYS A 10 5.28 35.55 11.27
N ASN A 11 4.51 36.64 11.28
CA ASN A 11 3.67 37.03 10.15
C ASN A 11 4.49 37.52 8.95
N ILE A 12 5.61 38.22 9.17
CA ILE A 12 6.55 38.62 8.12
C ILE A 12 7.28 37.40 7.56
N LYS A 13 7.78 36.48 8.40
CA LYS A 13 8.35 35.20 7.93
C LYS A 13 7.32 34.41 7.13
N LYS A 14 6.09 34.31 7.61
CA LYS A 14 4.99 33.60 6.94
C LYS A 14 4.66 34.24 5.58
N ARG A 15 4.49 35.56 5.51
CA ARG A 15 4.25 36.30 4.24
C ARG A 15 5.41 36.17 3.24
N LYS A 16 6.67 36.22 3.69
CA LYS A 16 7.84 36.00 2.82
C LYS A 16 7.87 34.57 2.26
N ILE A 17 7.53 33.58 3.08
CA ILE A 17 7.43 32.17 2.66
C ILE A 17 6.22 31.98 1.72
N ASP A 18 5.11 32.68 1.95
CA ASP A 18 3.92 32.59 1.09
C ASP A 18 4.19 33.20 -0.30
N GLY A 19 4.92 34.32 -0.39
CA GLY A 19 5.36 34.89 -1.66
C GLY A 19 6.28 33.95 -2.45
N LEU A 20 7.30 33.37 -1.79
CA LEU A 20 8.18 32.37 -2.40
C LEU A 20 7.44 31.10 -2.80
N LYS A 21 6.46 30.67 -2.01
CA LYS A 21 5.61 29.51 -2.31
C LYS A 21 4.73 29.78 -3.53
N ASN A 22 4.09 30.95 -3.60
CA ASN A 22 3.30 31.34 -4.76
C ASN A 22 4.15 31.45 -6.02
N LEU A 23 5.34 32.05 -5.92
CA LEU A 23 6.31 32.11 -7.01
C LEU A 23 6.75 30.71 -7.45
N SER A 24 7.07 29.81 -6.51
CA SER A 24 7.43 28.42 -6.81
C SER A 24 6.29 27.67 -7.50
N ILE A 25 5.04 27.90 -7.10
CA ILE A 25 3.86 27.32 -7.77
C ILE A 25 3.76 27.84 -9.20
N ILE A 26 3.91 29.15 -9.41
CA ILE A 26 3.84 29.77 -10.75
C ILE A 26 4.97 29.24 -11.64
N ILE A 27 6.22 29.22 -11.16
CA ILE A 27 7.37 28.70 -11.90
C ILE A 27 7.17 27.23 -12.24
N SER A 28 6.71 26.42 -11.28
CA SER A 28 6.43 25.00 -11.51
C SER A 28 5.33 24.82 -12.56
N PHE A 29 4.28 25.64 -12.51
CA PHE A 29 3.18 25.60 -13.46
C PHE A 29 3.64 25.97 -14.89
N ILE A 30 4.41 27.06 -15.03
CA ILE A 30 4.99 27.49 -16.30
C ILE A 30 5.96 26.44 -16.84
N ALA A 31 6.80 25.85 -15.98
CA ALA A 31 7.72 24.78 -16.35
C ALA A 31 6.97 23.55 -16.87
N CYS A 32 5.89 23.13 -16.20
CA CYS A 32 5.03 22.04 -16.65
C CYS A 32 4.39 22.33 -18.02
N ILE A 33 3.87 23.55 -18.21
CA ILE A 33 3.29 23.97 -19.49
C ILE A 33 4.34 23.96 -20.61
N ARG A 34 5.51 24.56 -20.38
CA ARG A 34 6.61 24.56 -21.34
C ARG A 34 7.02 23.13 -21.70
N PHE A 35 7.10 22.26 -20.70
CA PHE A 35 7.44 20.85 -20.88
C PHE A 35 6.38 20.10 -21.69
N MET A 36 5.08 20.36 -21.45
CA MET A 36 3.97 19.88 -22.30
C MET A 36 4.10 20.33 -23.75
N PHE A 37 4.33 21.62 -24.00
CA PHE A 37 4.46 22.14 -25.36
C PHE A 37 5.71 21.62 -26.07
N ALA A 38 6.84 21.54 -25.38
CA ALA A 38 8.08 20.99 -25.94
C ALA A 38 7.90 19.52 -26.34
N ASN A 39 7.23 18.74 -25.50
CA ASN A 39 6.94 17.35 -25.77
C ASN A 39 5.97 17.18 -26.94
N TYR A 40 4.86 17.93 -26.94
CA TYR A 40 3.90 17.96 -28.05
C TYR A 40 4.58 18.29 -29.39
N LYS A 41 5.49 19.27 -29.40
CA LYS A 41 6.24 19.65 -30.61
C LYS A 41 7.19 18.54 -31.09
N LYS A 42 7.78 17.78 -30.18
CA LYS A 42 8.79 16.76 -30.50
C LYS A 42 8.18 15.41 -30.87
N HIS A 43 7.09 15.02 -30.21
CA HIS A 43 6.53 13.67 -30.29
C HIS A 43 5.08 13.62 -30.80
N GLY A 44 4.39 14.76 -30.92
CA GLY A 44 2.97 14.79 -31.29
C GLY A 44 2.06 14.24 -30.18
N ILE A 45 0.87 13.73 -30.53
CA ILE A 45 -0.05 13.07 -29.60
C ILE A 45 0.15 11.55 -29.70
N LEU A 46 0.94 11.01 -28.78
CA LEU A 46 1.18 9.55 -28.65
C LEU A 46 0.14 8.78 -27.81
N ILE A 47 -1.08 9.30 -27.60
CA ILE A 47 -2.04 8.68 -26.66
C ILE A 47 -2.58 7.38 -27.25
N THR A 48 -2.28 6.26 -26.61
CA THR A 48 -2.93 4.98 -26.89
C THR A 48 -4.06 4.73 -25.89
N LEU A 49 -5.19 4.20 -26.37
CA LEU A 49 -6.32 3.91 -25.47
C LEU A 49 -5.96 2.75 -24.53
N PRO A 50 -6.23 2.87 -23.21
CA PRO A 50 -6.06 1.76 -22.29
C PRO A 50 -7.01 0.67 -22.75
N LEU A 51 -6.55 -0.57 -22.79
CA LEU A 51 -7.30 -1.77 -23.21
C LEU A 51 -7.23 -2.12 -24.69
N GLN A 52 -6.60 -1.33 -25.57
CA GLN A 52 -6.42 -1.75 -26.97
C GLN A 52 -5.53 -3.01 -27.09
N SER A 53 -4.63 -3.23 -26.13
CA SER A 53 -3.74 -4.39 -26.07
C SER A 53 -4.30 -5.57 -25.27
N LEU A 54 -5.57 -5.53 -24.84
CA LEU A 54 -6.16 -6.60 -24.03
C LEU A 54 -6.51 -7.80 -24.91
N LEU A 55 -5.96 -8.97 -24.61
CA LEU A 55 -6.22 -10.20 -25.35
C LEU A 55 -7.32 -11.02 -24.66
N PHE A 56 -8.03 -11.85 -25.42
CA PHE A 56 -9.02 -12.78 -24.86
C PHE A 56 -8.40 -13.73 -23.81
N LYS A 57 -7.12 -14.08 -23.98
CA LYS A 57 -6.34 -14.85 -22.99
C LYS A 57 -6.20 -14.13 -21.65
N ASP A 58 -6.06 -12.80 -21.66
CA ASP A 58 -5.97 -12.00 -20.42
C ASP A 58 -7.29 -12.07 -19.64
N ILE A 59 -8.43 -12.05 -20.36
CA ILE A 59 -9.77 -12.17 -19.75
C ILE A 59 -9.95 -13.56 -19.12
N GLN A 60 -9.52 -14.64 -19.80
CA GLN A 60 -9.55 -15.98 -19.21
C GLN A 60 -8.66 -16.05 -17.95
N GLY A 61 -7.44 -15.50 -18.04
CA GLY A 61 -6.52 -15.39 -16.91
C GLY A 61 -7.12 -14.66 -15.71
N LEU A 62 -7.86 -13.57 -15.95
CA LEU A 62 -8.61 -12.85 -14.91
C LEU A 62 -9.53 -13.79 -14.15
N PHE A 63 -10.40 -14.51 -14.85
CA PHE A 63 -11.38 -15.40 -14.21
C PHE A 63 -10.69 -16.49 -13.40
N TYR A 64 -9.65 -17.13 -13.93
CA TYR A 64 -8.89 -18.13 -13.19
C TYR A 64 -8.29 -17.56 -11.90
N ILE A 65 -7.64 -16.40 -11.97
CA ILE A 65 -7.02 -15.75 -10.80
C ILE A 65 -8.07 -15.33 -9.76
N LEU A 66 -9.21 -14.78 -10.19
CA LEU A 66 -10.29 -14.40 -9.29
C LEU A 66 -10.90 -15.62 -8.59
N ILE A 67 -11.14 -16.70 -9.33
CA ILE A 67 -11.62 -17.97 -8.79
C ILE A 67 -10.63 -18.55 -7.79
N MET A 68 -9.34 -18.58 -8.12
CA MET A 68 -8.31 -19.08 -7.19
C MET A 68 -8.20 -18.22 -5.93
N ASN A 69 -8.33 -16.90 -6.05
CA ASN A 69 -8.38 -16.01 -4.88
C ASN A 69 -9.63 -16.24 -4.03
N PHE A 70 -10.78 -16.50 -4.65
CA PHE A 70 -12.00 -16.88 -3.94
C PHE A 70 -11.79 -18.17 -3.14
N PHE A 71 -11.24 -19.22 -3.76
CA PHE A 71 -10.93 -20.47 -3.07
C PHE A 71 -9.91 -20.30 -1.95
N LYS A 72 -8.85 -19.51 -2.16
CA LYS A 72 -7.86 -19.15 -1.12
C LYS A 72 -8.56 -18.53 0.11
N CYS A 73 -9.43 -17.55 -0.10
CA CYS A 73 -10.19 -16.89 0.96
C CYS A 73 -11.19 -17.81 1.65
N LEU A 74 -11.92 -18.64 0.89
CA LEU A 74 -12.88 -19.61 1.44
C LEU A 74 -12.17 -20.65 2.29
N PHE A 75 -11.07 -21.19 1.78
CA PHE A 75 -10.25 -22.19 2.46
C PHE A 75 -9.64 -21.62 3.75
N ALA A 76 -9.15 -20.38 3.73
CA ALA A 76 -8.68 -19.70 4.94
C ALA A 76 -9.77 -19.65 6.03
N PHE A 77 -11.03 -19.40 5.66
CA PHE A 77 -12.12 -19.43 6.63
C PHE A 77 -12.38 -20.85 7.15
N CYS A 78 -12.52 -21.84 6.27
CA CYS A 78 -12.79 -23.23 6.64
C CYS A 78 -11.68 -23.82 7.53
N ASN A 79 -10.41 -23.59 7.19
CA ASN A 79 -9.28 -24.13 7.94
C ASN A 79 -9.17 -23.63 9.37
N GLU A 80 -9.75 -22.47 9.68
CA GLU A 80 -9.82 -21.99 11.06
C GLU A 80 -10.73 -22.86 11.94
N TYR A 81 -11.63 -23.65 11.34
CA TYR A 81 -12.49 -24.59 12.05
C TYR A 81 -11.87 -25.98 12.21
N TYR A 82 -11.10 -26.44 11.22
CA TYR A 82 -10.62 -27.83 11.17
C TYR A 82 -9.18 -28.03 11.64
N PHE A 83 -8.28 -27.05 11.42
CA PHE A 83 -6.86 -27.21 11.74
C PHE A 83 -6.41 -26.24 12.82
N ASN A 84 -5.65 -26.72 13.80
CA ASN A 84 -5.08 -25.86 14.85
C ASN A 84 -3.67 -25.35 14.51
N ASN A 85 -2.93 -26.03 13.61
CA ASN A 85 -1.54 -25.70 13.34
C ASN A 85 -1.40 -24.46 12.42
N LEU A 86 -0.84 -23.37 12.95
CA LEU A 86 -0.63 -22.11 12.22
C LEU A 86 0.34 -22.27 11.04
N ILE A 87 1.40 -23.06 11.20
CA ILE A 87 2.44 -23.23 10.17
C ILE A 87 1.83 -23.87 8.93
N PHE A 88 1.03 -24.92 9.12
CA PHE A 88 0.32 -25.59 8.03
C PHE A 88 -0.61 -24.63 7.27
N LYS A 89 -1.36 -23.79 8.00
CA LYS A 89 -2.24 -22.76 7.40
C LYS A 89 -1.45 -21.78 6.53
N VAL A 90 -0.32 -21.28 7.03
CA VAL A 90 0.51 -20.30 6.29
C VAL A 90 1.14 -20.94 5.05
N ILE A 91 1.71 -22.14 5.16
CA ILE A 91 2.32 -22.85 4.02
C ILE A 91 1.29 -23.07 2.90
N PHE A 92 0.07 -23.48 3.26
CA PHE A 92 -0.99 -23.70 2.28
C PHE A 92 -1.49 -22.42 1.62
N LEU A 93 -1.54 -21.30 2.35
CA LEU A 93 -1.87 -20.01 1.74
C LEU A 93 -0.78 -19.54 0.77
N LEU A 94 0.49 -19.80 1.10
CA LEU A 94 1.61 -19.52 0.21
C LEU A 94 1.60 -20.40 -1.04
N SER A 95 1.23 -21.68 -0.95
CA SER A 95 1.12 -22.56 -2.13
C SER A 95 0.04 -22.08 -3.10
N PHE A 96 -1.11 -21.62 -2.60
CA PHE A 96 -2.11 -20.95 -3.43
C PHE A 96 -1.55 -19.69 -4.10
N GLU A 97 -0.80 -18.87 -3.37
CA GLU A 97 -0.22 -17.64 -3.93
C GLU A 97 0.76 -17.95 -5.05
N ILE A 98 1.65 -18.93 -4.85
CA ILE A 98 2.60 -19.38 -5.88
C ILE A 98 1.85 -19.88 -7.12
N PHE A 99 0.77 -20.65 -6.94
CA PHE A 99 -0.04 -21.12 -8.05
C PHE A 99 -0.75 -19.97 -8.79
N ILE A 100 -1.27 -18.98 -8.06
CA ILE A 100 -1.85 -17.76 -8.66
C ILE A 100 -0.77 -17.00 -9.46
N GLY A 101 0.44 -16.87 -8.91
CA GLY A 101 1.58 -16.28 -9.61
C GLY A 101 1.91 -17.00 -10.92
N TYR A 102 1.93 -18.34 -10.90
CA TYR A 102 2.11 -19.15 -12.10
C TYR A 102 1.02 -18.90 -13.16
N LEU A 103 -0.26 -18.91 -12.76
CA LEU A 103 -1.38 -18.62 -13.66
C LEU A 103 -1.26 -17.21 -14.26
N ASN A 104 -0.87 -16.23 -13.45
CA ASN A 104 -0.68 -14.85 -13.88
C ASN A 104 0.39 -14.74 -14.97
N VAL A 105 1.60 -15.29 -14.74
CA VAL A 105 2.70 -15.28 -15.72
C VAL A 105 2.31 -15.99 -17.02
N LYS A 106 1.58 -17.10 -16.91
CA LYS A 106 1.20 -17.95 -18.05
C LYS A 106 0.12 -17.33 -18.92
N TYR A 107 -0.94 -16.82 -18.32
CA TYR A 107 -2.13 -16.39 -19.06
C TYR A 107 -2.18 -14.89 -19.35
N ILE A 108 -1.58 -14.05 -18.51
CA ILE A 108 -1.67 -12.60 -18.63
C ILE A 108 -0.44 -12.05 -19.34
N GLN A 109 -0.66 -11.34 -20.43
CA GLN A 109 0.38 -10.65 -21.20
C GLN A 109 0.43 -9.17 -20.86
N ASN A 110 -0.72 -8.53 -20.62
CA ASN A 110 -0.75 -7.12 -20.27
C ASN A 110 -0.16 -6.88 -18.86
N VAL A 111 0.96 -6.15 -18.82
CA VAL A 111 1.73 -5.89 -17.58
C VAL A 111 0.91 -5.14 -16.54
N TYR A 112 0.14 -4.12 -16.93
CA TYR A 112 -0.68 -3.35 -15.99
C TYR A 112 -1.76 -4.21 -15.35
N PHE A 113 -2.37 -5.08 -16.16
CA PHE A 113 -3.41 -5.98 -15.70
C PHE A 113 -2.84 -7.05 -14.77
N SER A 114 -1.71 -7.64 -15.15
CA SER A 114 -0.96 -8.59 -14.33
C SER A 114 -0.59 -7.99 -12.97
N LEU A 115 0.00 -6.80 -12.95
CA LEU A 115 0.40 -6.09 -11.74
C LEU A 115 -0.80 -5.84 -10.82
N SER A 116 -1.92 -5.37 -11.38
CA SER A 116 -3.13 -5.07 -10.61
C SER A 116 -3.71 -6.32 -9.92
N LEU A 117 -3.68 -7.46 -10.60
CA LEU A 117 -4.20 -8.73 -10.08
C LEU A 117 -3.28 -9.35 -9.03
N LEU A 118 -1.97 -9.24 -9.19
CA LEU A 118 -1.01 -9.70 -8.17
C LEU A 118 -1.07 -8.83 -6.92
N ILE A 119 -1.20 -7.51 -7.05
CA ILE A 119 -1.42 -6.62 -5.90
C ILE A 119 -2.70 -7.03 -5.16
N LEU A 120 -3.78 -7.31 -5.88
CA LEU A 120 -5.03 -7.80 -5.29
C LEU A 120 -4.81 -9.15 -4.58
N SER A 121 -4.14 -10.09 -5.22
CA SER A 121 -3.87 -11.42 -4.67
C SER A 121 -3.03 -11.37 -3.38
N VAL A 122 -1.95 -10.59 -3.38
CA VAL A 122 -1.10 -10.36 -2.20
C VAL A 122 -1.88 -9.65 -1.10
N SER A 123 -2.77 -8.72 -1.43
CA SER A 123 -3.63 -8.07 -0.43
C SER A 123 -4.56 -9.08 0.27
N PHE A 124 -5.11 -10.06 -0.46
CA PHE A 124 -5.89 -11.15 0.12
C PHE A 124 -5.03 -12.13 0.92
N LEU A 125 -3.80 -12.42 0.49
CA LEU A 125 -2.85 -13.22 1.26
C LEU A 125 -2.55 -12.55 2.61
N MET A 126 -2.22 -11.26 2.62
CA MET A 126 -1.97 -10.51 3.85
C MET A 126 -3.18 -10.54 4.79
N LYS A 127 -4.40 -10.35 4.25
CA LYS A 127 -5.63 -10.42 5.03
C LYS A 127 -5.86 -11.79 5.66
N THR A 128 -5.72 -12.86 4.89
CA THR A 128 -5.92 -14.24 5.37
C THR A 128 -4.88 -14.64 6.42
N ILE A 129 -3.61 -14.26 6.24
CA ILE A 129 -2.57 -14.44 7.27
C ILE A 129 -2.91 -13.67 8.55
N SER A 130 -3.35 -12.41 8.43
CA SER A 130 -3.73 -11.61 9.60
C SER A 130 -4.90 -12.23 10.36
N PHE A 131 -5.88 -12.78 9.65
CA PHE A 131 -7.02 -13.49 10.22
C PHE A 131 -6.57 -14.68 11.07
N HIS A 132 -5.70 -15.55 10.55
CA HIS A 132 -5.21 -16.71 11.30
C HIS A 132 -4.33 -16.33 12.51
N ILE A 133 -3.46 -15.34 12.36
CA ILE A 133 -2.59 -14.88 13.46
C ILE A 133 -3.42 -14.27 14.59
N TYR A 134 -4.50 -13.55 14.25
CA TYR A 134 -5.42 -13.01 15.24
C TYR A 134 -6.02 -14.12 16.12
N PHE A 135 -6.49 -15.21 15.51
CA PHE A 135 -7.07 -16.34 16.26
C PHE A 135 -6.03 -17.14 17.02
N TYR A 136 -4.87 -17.40 16.42
CA TYR A 136 -3.74 -18.02 17.11
C TYR A 136 -3.41 -17.27 18.39
N ARG A 137 -3.29 -15.94 18.33
CA ARG A 137 -3.02 -15.10 19.51
C ARG A 137 -4.09 -15.19 20.59
N ILE A 138 -5.36 -15.26 20.22
CA ILE A 138 -6.44 -15.39 21.20
C ILE A 138 -6.35 -16.75 21.91
N LEU A 139 -6.09 -17.82 21.16
CA LEU A 139 -5.98 -19.17 21.70
C LEU A 139 -4.75 -19.32 22.60
N THR A 140 -3.60 -18.75 22.23
CA THR A 140 -2.36 -18.89 23.01
C THR A 140 -2.25 -17.93 24.19
N PHE A 141 -2.77 -16.70 24.08
CA PHE A 141 -2.58 -15.64 25.09
C PHE A 141 -3.86 -15.20 25.80
N GLY A 142 -4.99 -15.89 25.61
CA GLY A 142 -6.20 -15.67 26.39
C GLY A 142 -6.81 -14.26 26.26
N GLY A 143 -6.85 -13.70 25.05
CA GLY A 143 -7.63 -12.48 24.77
C GLY A 143 -7.05 -11.14 25.25
N GLY A 144 -5.73 -11.00 25.35
CA GLY A 144 -5.07 -9.75 25.76
C GLY A 144 -5.03 -8.62 24.72
N ASN A 145 -6.15 -8.21 24.12
CA ASN A 145 -6.17 -7.03 23.24
C ASN A 145 -6.10 -5.70 24.00
N GLU A 146 -6.47 -5.67 25.29
CA GLU A 146 -6.42 -4.42 26.07
C GLU A 146 -5.00 -4.05 26.51
N LYS A 147 -4.12 -5.04 26.75
CA LYS A 147 -2.69 -4.78 26.98
C LYS A 147 -1.95 -4.27 25.73
N PHE A 148 -2.52 -4.40 24.53
CA PHE A 148 -1.88 -4.01 23.26
C PHE A 148 -2.04 -2.52 22.90
N ASN A 149 -3.18 -1.91 23.22
CA ASN A 149 -3.33 -0.46 23.10
C ASN A 149 -2.46 0.28 24.13
N ASP A 150 -2.22 -0.34 25.27
CA ASP A 150 -1.32 0.21 26.29
C ASP A 150 0.14 -0.12 26.03
N ALA A 151 0.50 -1.28 25.46
CA ALA A 151 1.88 -1.56 25.05
C ALA A 151 2.34 -0.68 23.88
N SER A 152 1.44 -0.34 22.95
CA SER A 152 1.73 0.64 21.90
C SER A 152 1.82 2.09 22.40
N LYS A 153 1.26 2.41 23.58
CA LYS A 153 1.43 3.68 24.31
C LYS A 153 2.60 3.67 25.31
N LYS A 154 2.99 2.51 25.85
CA LYS A 154 4.05 2.35 26.87
C LYS A 154 5.47 2.39 26.31
N VAL A 155 5.63 2.40 24.99
CA VAL A 155 6.96 2.67 24.38
C VAL A 155 7.43 4.12 24.65
N THR A 156 6.58 5.00 25.21
CA THR A 156 6.95 6.38 25.55
C THR A 156 7.18 6.70 27.03
N HIS A 157 6.85 5.84 28.01
CA HIS A 157 7.20 6.11 29.42
C HIS A 157 7.49 4.83 30.21
N LYS A 158 8.72 4.75 30.73
CA LYS A 158 9.17 3.82 31.77
C LYS A 158 8.49 4.17 33.10
N THR A 159 7.87 3.20 33.77
CA THR A 159 8.07 2.79 35.18
C THR A 159 7.17 1.62 35.57
N CYS A 160 7.65 0.81 36.52
CA CYS A 160 7.14 -0.47 37.04
C CYS A 160 5.80 -0.39 37.79
N SER A 161 5.05 -1.50 37.77
CA SER A 161 4.61 -2.27 38.96
C SER A 161 3.73 -3.45 38.52
N ILE A 162 4.01 -4.62 39.07
CA ILE A 162 3.28 -5.87 38.85
C ILE A 162 2.30 -6.00 40.01
N GLU A 163 1.00 -5.85 39.74
CA GLU A 163 -0.04 -6.32 40.64
C GLU A 163 -0.81 -7.47 39.98
N ASN A 164 -0.52 -8.67 40.48
CA ASN A 164 -1.18 -9.92 40.17
C ASN A 164 -2.43 -10.07 41.04
N THR A 165 -3.60 -9.60 40.60
CA THR A 165 -4.91 -10.14 41.00
C THR A 165 -5.96 -9.60 40.02
N LYS A 166 -6.71 -10.48 39.33
CA LYS A 166 -7.93 -10.25 38.47
C LYS A 166 -7.90 -10.85 37.06
N THR A 167 -6.97 -11.76 36.73
CA THR A 167 -6.92 -12.38 35.37
C THR A 167 -7.91 -13.52 35.12
N LYS A 168 -8.71 -13.97 36.10
CA LYS A 168 -9.58 -15.15 35.93
C LYS A 168 -11.01 -14.89 35.43
N HIS A 169 -11.50 -13.65 35.41
CA HIS A 169 -12.89 -13.35 35.00
C HIS A 169 -13.08 -12.79 33.58
N PHE A 170 -12.00 -12.55 32.82
CA PHE A 170 -12.07 -11.91 31.49
C PHE A 170 -11.94 -12.86 30.30
N ALA A 171 -12.00 -14.18 30.52
CA ALA A 171 -12.22 -15.19 29.47
C ALA A 171 -13.67 -15.12 28.95
N SER A 172 -14.12 -13.91 28.57
CA SER A 172 -15.39 -13.65 27.94
C SER A 172 -15.49 -14.46 26.64
N LYS A 173 -16.23 -15.56 26.73
CA LYS A 173 -16.85 -16.36 25.66
C LYS A 173 -16.29 -16.07 24.27
N TYR A 174 -15.22 -16.77 23.92
CA TYR A 174 -14.66 -16.79 22.57
C TYR A 174 -15.74 -17.25 21.58
N THR A 175 -16.24 -16.35 20.75
CA THR A 175 -17.14 -16.69 19.64
C THR A 175 -16.36 -16.59 18.34
N LYS A 176 -16.27 -17.71 17.62
CA LYS A 176 -15.70 -17.75 16.27
C LYS A 176 -16.49 -16.79 15.36
N PRO A 177 -15.83 -16.09 14.41
CA PRO A 177 -16.47 -15.07 13.59
C PRO A 177 -17.45 -15.73 12.63
N SER A 178 -18.60 -15.09 12.41
CA SER A 178 -19.53 -15.51 11.36
C SER A 178 -18.91 -15.34 9.98
N PHE A 179 -19.31 -16.19 9.03
CA PHE A 179 -18.84 -16.11 7.65
C PHE A 179 -19.11 -14.74 7.02
N SER A 180 -20.29 -14.15 7.29
CA SER A 180 -20.64 -12.79 6.83
C SER A 180 -19.67 -11.72 7.36
N TYR A 181 -19.23 -11.82 8.62
CA TYR A 181 -18.24 -10.88 9.18
C TYR A 181 -16.86 -11.06 8.55
N TYR A 182 -16.47 -12.30 8.25
CA TYR A 182 -15.24 -12.59 7.52
C TYR A 182 -15.27 -12.01 6.10
N LEU A 183 -16.35 -12.22 5.35
CA LEU A 183 -16.52 -11.62 4.02
C LEU A 183 -16.47 -10.09 4.07
N TYR A 184 -17.09 -9.49 5.09
CA TYR A 184 -16.97 -8.04 5.32
C TYR A 184 -15.51 -7.61 5.50
N PHE A 185 -14.71 -8.35 6.28
CA PHE A 185 -13.27 -8.09 6.42
C PHE A 185 -12.49 -8.20 5.11
N ILE A 186 -12.80 -9.20 4.28
CA ILE A 186 -12.15 -9.37 2.97
C ILE A 186 -12.42 -8.15 2.05
N CYS A 187 -13.58 -7.49 2.19
CA CYS A 187 -13.94 -6.34 1.36
C CYS A 187 -13.46 -4.96 1.89
N ILE A 188 -13.26 -4.77 3.20
CA ILE A 188 -12.87 -3.45 3.74
C ILE A 188 -11.41 -3.08 3.40
N PRO A 189 -11.06 -1.77 3.32
CA PRO A 189 -9.71 -1.31 2.96
C PRO A 189 -8.71 -1.39 4.14
N THR A 190 -8.61 -2.55 4.79
CA THR A 190 -7.60 -2.83 5.83
C THR A 190 -7.05 -4.24 5.70
N LEU A 191 -5.76 -4.39 6.01
CA LEU A 191 -5.09 -5.69 5.98
C LEU A 191 -5.14 -6.43 7.33
N CYS A 192 -5.33 -5.70 8.44
CA CYS A 192 -5.34 -6.29 9.78
C CYS A 192 -6.74 -6.70 10.23
N PHE A 193 -6.91 -7.96 10.64
CA PHE A 193 -8.16 -8.43 11.24
C PHE A 193 -8.34 -7.87 12.66
N ARG A 194 -9.57 -7.42 12.99
CA ARG A 194 -9.94 -6.90 14.31
C ARG A 194 -11.31 -7.46 14.73
N LYS A 195 -11.55 -7.55 16.06
CA LYS A 195 -12.83 -8.03 16.63
C LYS A 195 -14.05 -7.23 16.19
N LYS A 196 -13.89 -5.90 16.09
CA LYS A 196 -14.96 -4.97 15.74
C LYS A 196 -14.39 -3.80 14.95
N TYR A 197 -14.99 -3.51 13.81
CA TYR A 197 -14.66 -2.34 13.01
C TYR A 197 -15.61 -1.19 13.32
N LYS A 198 -15.13 0.04 13.18
CA LYS A 198 -15.98 1.23 13.30
C LYS A 198 -16.73 1.42 11.97
N ILE A 199 -18.06 1.43 12.05
CA ILE A 199 -18.95 1.52 10.89
C ILE A 199 -19.54 2.94 10.81
N ARG A 200 -19.66 3.49 9.59
CA ARG A 200 -20.35 4.76 9.31
C ARG A 200 -21.86 4.55 9.28
N LYS A 201 -22.62 5.54 9.73
CA LYS A 201 -24.09 5.50 9.74
C LYS A 201 -24.67 5.44 8.31
N ASN A 202 -24.30 6.42 7.47
CA ASN A 202 -24.88 6.59 6.14
C ASN A 202 -23.82 6.52 5.02
N ARG A 203 -24.23 6.10 3.82
CA ARG A 203 -23.42 6.18 2.59
C ARG A 203 -23.76 7.50 1.89
N ASN A 204 -22.78 8.38 1.72
CA ASN A 204 -22.94 9.58 0.91
C ASN A 204 -22.49 9.27 -0.53
N TRP A 205 -23.44 8.91 -1.39
CA TRP A 205 -23.18 8.52 -2.78
C TRP A 205 -22.61 9.66 -3.63
N ILE A 206 -23.05 10.90 -3.42
CA ILE A 206 -22.49 12.09 -4.11
C ILE A 206 -21.00 12.21 -3.80
N SER A 207 -20.64 12.04 -2.53
CA SER A 207 -19.24 12.07 -2.10
C SER A 207 -18.42 10.90 -2.65
N ILE A 208 -19.03 9.72 -2.88
CA ILE A 208 -18.39 8.58 -3.55
C ILE A 208 -18.17 8.88 -5.04
N LEU A 209 -19.20 9.39 -5.72
CA LEU A 209 -19.13 9.77 -7.13
C LEU A 209 -18.05 10.82 -7.39
N ASN A 210 -17.96 11.85 -6.54
CA ASN A 210 -16.91 12.87 -6.63
C ASN A 210 -15.50 12.31 -6.47
N LEU A 211 -15.30 11.31 -5.60
CA LEU A 211 -14.02 10.61 -5.51
C LEU A 211 -13.75 9.73 -6.72
N PHE A 212 -14.79 9.07 -7.25
CA PHE A 212 -14.68 8.22 -8.43
C PHE A 212 -14.30 9.04 -9.68
N LEU A 213 -14.87 10.22 -9.88
CA LEU A 213 -14.47 11.13 -10.94
C LEU A 213 -13.01 11.57 -10.79
N LYS A 214 -12.58 11.93 -9.58
CA LYS A 214 -11.16 12.25 -9.29
C LYS A 214 -10.23 11.06 -9.56
N PHE A 215 -10.68 9.84 -9.24
CA PHE A 215 -9.95 8.61 -9.54
C PHE A 215 -9.79 8.42 -11.05
N LEU A 216 -10.87 8.53 -11.82
CA LEU A 216 -10.84 8.41 -13.28
C LEU A 216 -9.91 9.44 -13.92
N ILE A 217 -10.02 10.72 -13.53
CA ILE A 217 -9.12 11.79 -14.00
C ILE A 217 -7.66 11.46 -13.67
N SER A 218 -7.39 10.97 -12.46
CA SER A 218 -6.01 10.62 -12.06
C SER A 218 -5.44 9.45 -12.87
N ILE A 219 -6.24 8.46 -13.26
CA ILE A 219 -5.79 7.36 -14.13
C ILE A 219 -5.47 7.88 -15.52
N LEU A 220 -6.36 8.70 -16.10
CA LEU A 220 -6.12 9.30 -17.41
C LEU A 220 -4.85 10.17 -17.41
N LEU A 221 -4.59 10.87 -16.31
CA LEU A 221 -3.37 11.66 -16.14
C LEU A 221 -2.11 10.78 -16.03
N ILE A 222 -2.17 9.66 -15.31
CA ILE A 222 -1.07 8.68 -15.25
C ILE A 222 -0.75 8.17 -16.66
N MET A 223 -1.78 7.81 -17.42
CA MET A 223 -1.61 7.33 -18.79
C MET A 223 -1.01 8.38 -19.70
N PHE A 224 -1.55 9.60 -19.66
CA PHE A 224 -1.01 10.71 -20.42
C PHE A 224 0.47 10.93 -20.10
N ILE A 225 0.84 10.93 -18.82
CA ILE A 225 2.24 11.17 -18.44
C ILE A 225 3.14 10.00 -18.87
N MET A 226 2.65 8.77 -18.76
CA MET A 226 3.38 7.58 -19.16
C MET A 226 3.66 7.59 -20.67
N ASP A 227 2.63 7.72 -21.50
CA ASP A 227 2.72 7.65 -22.96
C ASP A 227 3.47 8.85 -23.53
N GLN A 228 3.22 10.05 -23.01
CA GLN A 228 3.85 11.26 -23.53
C GLN A 228 5.28 11.43 -23.04
N TYR A 229 5.59 11.13 -21.78
CA TYR A 229 6.91 11.48 -21.22
C TYR A 229 7.77 10.26 -20.89
N ALA A 230 7.24 9.31 -20.14
CA ALA A 230 8.05 8.19 -19.67
C ALA A 230 8.51 7.29 -20.84
N VAL A 231 7.61 6.95 -21.77
CA VAL A 231 7.92 6.07 -22.91
C VAL A 231 8.98 6.68 -23.85
N PRO A 232 8.88 7.96 -24.28
CA PRO A 232 9.94 8.56 -25.09
C PRO A 232 11.29 8.65 -24.37
N CYS A 233 11.31 8.92 -23.06
CA CYS A 233 12.55 8.89 -22.28
C CYS A 233 13.20 7.50 -22.32
N ILE A 234 12.41 6.42 -22.19
CA ILE A 234 12.92 5.05 -22.27
C ILE A 234 13.53 4.77 -23.65
N TYR A 235 12.86 5.18 -24.73
CA TYR A 235 13.39 5.01 -26.09
C TYR A 235 14.71 5.79 -26.29
N ASN A 236 14.82 6.99 -25.72
CA ASN A 236 16.07 7.77 -25.78
C ASN A 236 17.20 7.12 -24.97
N ILE A 237 16.89 6.51 -23.82
CA ILE A 237 17.85 5.73 -23.03
C ILE A 237 18.37 4.55 -23.84
N GLU A 238 17.49 3.78 -24.47
CA GLU A 238 17.88 2.60 -25.27
C GLU A 238 18.77 2.98 -26.47
N ASN A 239 18.51 4.13 -27.08
CA ASN A 239 19.28 4.63 -28.22
C ASN A 239 20.51 5.48 -27.84
N SER A 240 20.75 5.69 -26.55
CA SER A 240 21.88 6.50 -26.10
C SER A 240 23.21 5.78 -26.36
N ARG A 241 24.14 6.47 -27.04
CA ARG A 241 25.47 5.93 -27.39
C ARG A 241 26.54 6.37 -26.39
N ASP A 242 26.34 7.54 -25.77
CA ASP A 242 27.28 8.16 -24.85
C ASP A 242 26.75 8.14 -23.41
N ILE A 243 27.65 7.99 -22.44
CA ILE A 243 27.32 7.96 -21.01
C ILE A 243 26.63 9.26 -20.56
N ILE A 244 27.03 10.41 -21.12
CA ILE A 244 26.44 11.72 -20.78
C ILE A 244 24.97 11.73 -21.22
N SER A 245 24.69 11.32 -22.46
CA SER A 245 23.31 11.24 -22.98
C SER A 245 22.48 10.22 -22.19
N LEU A 246 23.08 9.10 -21.78
CA LEU A 246 22.41 8.12 -20.91
C LEU A 246 22.00 8.75 -19.57
N ILE A 247 22.92 9.47 -18.91
CA ILE A 247 22.65 10.13 -17.62
C ILE A 247 21.55 11.18 -17.77
N GLU A 248 21.61 12.03 -18.81
CA GLU A 248 20.58 13.04 -19.07
C GLU A 248 19.20 12.40 -19.24
N ASN A 249 19.08 11.37 -20.07
CA ASN A 249 17.80 10.69 -20.29
C ASN A 249 17.30 9.94 -19.04
N VAL A 250 18.19 9.40 -18.21
CA VAL A 250 17.83 8.79 -16.92
C VAL A 250 17.32 9.83 -15.93
N LEU A 251 17.90 11.03 -15.91
CA LEU A 251 17.42 12.14 -15.08
C LEU A 251 16.04 12.63 -15.53
N ASP A 252 15.82 12.75 -16.84
CA ASP A 252 14.50 13.09 -17.40
C ASP A 252 13.44 12.04 -17.06
N LEU A 253 13.81 10.76 -17.11
CA LEU A 253 12.95 9.65 -16.68
C LEU A 253 12.67 9.72 -15.17
N SER A 254 13.64 10.11 -14.34
CA SER A 254 13.49 10.26 -12.89
C SER A 254 12.43 11.33 -12.53
N ILE A 255 12.42 12.45 -13.27
CA ILE A 255 11.41 13.50 -13.09
C ILE A 255 10.02 12.96 -13.43
N SER A 256 9.88 12.34 -14.60
CA SER A 256 8.61 11.80 -15.08
C SER A 256 8.06 10.71 -14.15
N THR A 257 8.93 9.79 -13.69
CA THR A 257 8.57 8.71 -12.77
C THR A 257 8.19 9.24 -11.38
N THR A 258 8.80 10.33 -10.92
CA THR A 258 8.39 10.99 -9.66
C THR A 258 6.96 11.53 -9.75
N PHE A 259 6.59 12.19 -10.85
CA PHE A 259 5.22 12.65 -11.06
C PHE A 259 4.23 11.48 -11.13
N LEU A 260 4.57 10.42 -11.87
CA LEU A 260 3.76 9.20 -11.95
C LEU A 260 3.53 8.60 -10.56
N TRP A 261 4.57 8.50 -9.74
CA TRP A 261 4.47 7.96 -8.38
C TRP A 261 3.58 8.82 -7.47
N LEU A 262 3.67 10.15 -7.55
CA LEU A 262 2.82 11.06 -6.78
C LEU A 262 1.34 10.97 -7.17
N ILE A 263 1.05 10.90 -8.46
CA ILE A 263 -0.33 10.77 -8.95
C ILE A 263 -0.88 9.38 -8.64
N PHE A 264 -0.07 8.33 -8.77
CA PHE A 264 -0.40 6.98 -8.32
C PHE A 264 -0.74 6.95 -6.82
N PHE A 265 0.09 7.60 -5.99
CA PHE A 265 -0.15 7.71 -4.55
C PHE A 265 -1.52 8.37 -4.27
N TYR A 266 -1.81 9.49 -4.93
CA TYR A 266 -3.10 10.17 -4.82
C TYR A 266 -4.26 9.27 -5.27
N SER A 267 -4.13 8.65 -6.44
CA SER A 267 -5.15 7.77 -7.04
C SER A 267 -5.48 6.60 -6.11
N CYS A 268 -4.46 5.92 -5.58
CA CYS A 268 -4.65 4.74 -4.72
C CYS A 268 -5.11 5.11 -3.32
N PHE A 269 -4.33 5.92 -2.59
CA PHE A 269 -4.56 6.14 -1.16
C PHE A 269 -5.63 7.19 -0.86
N TYR A 270 -5.73 8.23 -1.69
CA TYR A 270 -6.73 9.27 -1.49
C TYR A 270 -8.05 8.96 -2.19
N CYS A 271 -8.04 8.47 -3.43
CA CYS A 271 -9.28 8.16 -4.14
C CYS A 271 -9.76 6.73 -3.87
N PHE A 272 -9.04 5.71 -4.35
CA PHE A 272 -9.49 4.32 -4.37
C PHE A 272 -9.81 3.76 -2.98
N LEU A 273 -8.89 3.85 -2.02
CA LEU A 273 -9.12 3.33 -0.66
C LEU A 273 -10.27 4.05 0.06
N ASN A 274 -10.45 5.36 -0.17
CA ASN A 274 -11.59 6.10 0.39
C ASN A 274 -12.92 5.74 -0.26
N ILE A 275 -12.94 5.48 -1.58
CA ILE A 275 -14.12 4.95 -2.29
C ILE A 275 -14.49 3.61 -1.65
N LEU A 276 -13.53 2.69 -1.53
CA LEU A 276 -13.76 1.37 -0.94
C LEU A 276 -14.25 1.48 0.51
N ALA A 277 -13.66 2.38 1.31
CA ALA A 277 -14.09 2.65 2.68
C ALA A 277 -15.54 3.14 2.77
N ARG A 278 -15.95 4.04 1.86
CA ARG A 278 -17.30 4.62 1.85
C ARG A 278 -18.34 3.60 1.39
N ILE A 279 -18.05 2.82 0.36
CA ILE A 279 -18.93 1.74 -0.13
C ILE A 279 -19.18 0.71 0.98
N THR A 280 -18.10 0.27 1.63
CA THR A 280 -18.13 -0.71 2.74
C THR A 280 -18.54 -0.12 4.10
N LYS A 281 -18.87 1.18 4.17
CA LYS A 281 -19.17 1.91 5.41
C LYS A 281 -18.06 1.81 6.48
N TYR A 282 -16.82 1.52 6.09
CA TYR A 282 -15.68 1.56 7.00
C TYR A 282 -15.37 3.01 7.40
N LYS A 283 -15.18 3.28 8.70
CA LYS A 283 -15.00 4.64 9.25
C LYS A 283 -13.54 5.10 9.35
N ASN A 284 -12.56 4.18 9.31
CA ASN A 284 -11.16 4.58 9.49
C ASN A 284 -10.55 4.99 8.15
N ASP A 285 -10.57 6.29 7.86
CA ASP A 285 -10.12 6.85 6.57
C ASP A 285 -8.64 7.27 6.56
N LYS A 286 -7.88 6.87 7.59
CA LYS A 286 -6.47 7.24 7.72
C LYS A 286 -5.60 6.18 7.05
N PHE A 287 -5.54 6.22 5.72
CA PHE A 287 -4.68 5.31 4.93
C PHE A 287 -3.22 5.78 4.83
N TYR A 288 -2.97 7.06 5.09
CA TYR A 288 -1.65 7.68 5.10
C TYR A 288 -1.58 8.83 6.11
N LYS A 289 -0.36 9.21 6.49
CA LYS A 289 -0.02 10.40 7.29
C LYS A 289 0.69 11.43 6.41
N LYS A 290 1.03 12.60 6.97
CA LYS A 290 1.80 13.66 6.29
C LYS A 290 3.26 13.23 6.06
N TRP A 291 3.47 12.20 5.25
CA TRP A 291 4.77 11.58 4.97
C TRP A 291 5.73 12.53 4.25
N TRP A 292 5.21 13.54 3.56
CA TRP A 292 6.01 14.59 2.91
C TRP A 292 6.63 15.60 3.88
N ASN A 293 6.27 15.57 5.16
CA ASN A 293 6.75 16.50 6.19
C ASN A 293 7.45 15.77 7.35
N VAL A 294 8.07 14.62 7.07
CA VAL A 294 8.82 13.83 8.06
C VAL A 294 10.30 14.11 7.94
N SER A 295 11.02 14.01 9.07
CA SER A 295 12.46 14.35 9.14
C SER A 295 13.39 13.16 8.92
N SER A 296 12.87 11.93 8.81
CA SER A 296 13.68 10.73 8.64
C SER A 296 13.03 9.71 7.71
N ILE A 297 13.86 8.97 6.97
CA ILE A 297 13.42 7.89 6.07
C ILE A 297 12.62 6.80 6.80
N ARG A 298 13.00 6.49 8.03
CA ARG A 298 12.26 5.56 8.89
C ARG A 298 10.82 6.02 9.15
N GLN A 299 10.63 7.32 9.39
CA GLN A 299 9.29 7.88 9.57
C GLN A 299 8.50 7.86 8.26
N PHE A 300 9.15 8.14 7.12
CA PHE A 300 8.52 8.04 5.80
C PHE A 300 7.90 6.65 5.57
N TRP A 301 8.67 5.58 5.79
CA TRP A 301 8.20 4.20 5.64
C TRP A 301 6.99 3.84 6.53
N SER A 302 6.87 4.47 7.69
CA SER A 302 5.73 4.28 8.60
C SER A 302 4.49 5.14 8.28
N CYS A 303 4.62 6.13 7.41
CA CYS A 303 3.60 7.16 7.19
C CYS A 303 2.90 7.06 5.83
N TRP A 304 3.59 6.59 4.78
CA TRP A 304 3.04 6.62 3.43
C TRP A 304 1.91 5.61 3.22
N ASN A 305 2.08 4.36 3.69
CA ASN A 305 1.12 3.27 3.53
C ASN A 305 0.78 2.65 4.89
N ILE A 306 -0.20 3.23 5.58
CA ILE A 306 -0.62 2.79 6.92
C ILE A 306 -1.15 1.35 6.93
N PRO A 307 -2.00 0.90 5.98
CA PRO A 307 -2.49 -0.47 5.98
C PRO A 307 -1.38 -1.52 5.99
N VAL A 308 -0.35 -1.36 5.14
CA VAL A 308 0.79 -2.29 5.07
C VAL A 308 1.69 -2.13 6.29
N HIS A 309 1.95 -0.90 6.74
CA HIS A 309 2.74 -0.67 7.95
C HIS A 309 2.10 -1.28 9.20
N GLU A 310 0.79 -1.12 9.40
CA GLU A 310 0.06 -1.75 10.50
C GLU A 310 0.11 -3.27 10.40
N TRP A 311 0.02 -3.83 9.19
CA TRP A 311 0.12 -5.27 8.99
C TRP A 311 1.49 -5.80 9.40
N PHE A 312 2.59 -5.24 8.87
CA PHE A 312 3.94 -5.69 9.25
C PHE A 312 4.19 -5.51 10.75
N LYS A 313 3.67 -4.43 11.34
CA LYS A 313 3.79 -4.21 12.78
C LYS A 313 3.09 -5.32 13.58
N GLU A 314 1.82 -5.59 13.27
CA GLU A 314 1.01 -6.55 14.03
C GLU A 314 1.41 -8.00 13.77
N VAL A 315 1.67 -8.37 12.51
CA VAL A 315 1.92 -9.76 12.08
C VAL A 315 3.38 -10.17 12.25
N VAL A 316 4.33 -9.25 12.09
CA VAL A 316 5.76 -9.60 12.05
C VAL A 316 6.54 -8.96 13.20
N TYR A 317 6.51 -7.63 13.32
CA TYR A 317 7.35 -6.90 14.28
C TYR A 317 7.06 -7.27 15.73
N ILE A 318 5.79 -7.19 16.14
CA ILE A 318 5.41 -7.40 17.54
C ILE A 318 5.71 -8.84 17.99
N PRO A 319 5.36 -9.91 17.23
CA PRO A 319 5.74 -11.28 17.60
C PRO A 319 7.26 -11.48 17.74
N LEU A 320 8.06 -10.93 16.84
CA LEU A 320 9.53 -11.07 16.92
C LEU A 320 10.08 -10.39 18.17
N VAL A 321 9.63 -9.17 18.47
CA VAL A 321 10.07 -8.46 19.67
C VAL A 321 9.58 -9.16 20.95
N GLN A 322 8.39 -9.76 20.93
CA GLN A 322 7.87 -10.58 22.04
C GLN A 322 8.68 -11.86 22.26
N ASN A 323 9.24 -12.43 21.19
CA ASN A 323 10.14 -13.59 21.24
C ASN A 323 11.61 -13.18 21.50
N ASN A 324 11.85 -12.03 22.15
CA ASN A 324 13.17 -11.52 22.53
C ASN A 324 14.14 -11.21 21.38
N TYR A 325 13.69 -11.10 20.13
CA TYR A 325 14.54 -10.59 19.06
C TYR A 325 14.78 -9.09 19.20
N SER A 326 15.98 -8.61 18.84
CA SER A 326 16.29 -7.18 18.90
C SER A 326 15.45 -6.39 17.88
N LYS A 327 15.20 -5.10 18.17
CA LYS A 327 14.42 -4.22 17.30
C LYS A 327 15.04 -4.09 15.89
N SER A 328 16.37 -4.14 15.79
CA SER A 328 17.09 -4.07 14.52
C SER A 328 16.87 -5.33 13.69
N HIS A 329 16.97 -6.53 14.29
CA HIS A 329 16.69 -7.79 13.60
C HIS A 329 15.23 -7.85 13.12
N ALA A 330 14.28 -7.46 13.97
CA ALA A 330 12.87 -7.40 13.60
C ALA A 330 12.62 -6.42 12.44
N SER A 331 13.29 -5.26 12.44
CA SER A 331 13.18 -4.29 11.34
C SER A 331 13.80 -4.81 10.05
N CYS A 332 14.99 -5.41 10.11
CA CYS A 332 15.68 -6.00 8.96
C CYS A 332 14.81 -7.09 8.31
N PHE A 333 14.22 -7.97 9.12
CA PHE A 333 13.33 -9.01 8.62
C PHE A 333 12.07 -8.48 7.93
N ILE A 334 11.52 -7.35 8.39
CA ILE A 334 10.39 -6.68 7.72
C ILE A 334 10.80 -6.17 6.34
N PHE A 335 11.95 -5.51 6.22
CA PHE A 335 12.46 -5.04 4.93
C PHE A 335 12.76 -6.20 3.99
N PHE A 336 13.35 -7.28 4.49
CA PHE A 336 13.57 -8.51 3.73
C PHE A 336 12.26 -9.09 3.18
N LEU A 337 11.24 -9.27 4.02
CA LEU A 337 9.95 -9.80 3.58
C LEU A 337 9.24 -8.84 2.60
N SER A 338 9.34 -7.53 2.84
CA SER A 338 8.82 -6.51 1.93
C SER A 338 9.51 -6.59 0.56
N ALA A 339 10.84 -6.71 0.53
CA ALA A 339 11.62 -6.81 -0.71
C ALA A 339 11.22 -8.04 -1.54
N ILE A 340 11.02 -9.20 -0.91
CA ILE A 340 10.53 -10.42 -1.57
C ILE A 340 9.15 -10.19 -2.20
N LEU A 341 8.22 -9.56 -1.47
CA LEU A 341 6.87 -9.31 -1.98
C LEU A 341 6.87 -8.35 -3.18
N HIS A 342 7.73 -7.32 -3.18
CA HIS A 342 7.83 -6.39 -4.31
C HIS A 342 8.49 -7.04 -5.53
N GLU A 343 9.56 -7.82 -5.33
CA GLU A 343 10.18 -8.60 -6.42
C GLU A 343 9.20 -9.63 -6.99
N TYR A 344 8.42 -10.31 -6.14
CA TYR A 344 7.37 -11.23 -6.59
C TYR A 344 6.34 -10.52 -7.47
N VAL A 345 5.73 -9.44 -6.96
CA VAL A 345 4.66 -8.73 -7.67
C VAL A 345 5.15 -8.12 -8.98
N ILE A 346 6.27 -7.41 -8.95
CA ILE A 346 6.77 -6.69 -10.12
C ILE A 346 7.49 -7.65 -11.08
N GLY A 347 8.32 -8.55 -10.56
CA GLY A 347 9.06 -9.55 -11.35
C GLY A 347 8.12 -10.52 -12.06
N ALA A 348 7.06 -11.01 -11.39
CA ALA A 348 6.05 -11.82 -12.05
C ALA A 348 5.28 -11.02 -13.11
N SER A 349 4.94 -9.75 -12.83
CA SER A 349 4.16 -8.94 -13.78
C SER A 349 4.92 -8.56 -15.04
N THR A 350 6.22 -8.33 -14.91
CA THR A 350 7.14 -8.04 -16.02
C THR A 350 7.73 -9.30 -16.65
N LYS A 351 7.54 -10.48 -16.02
CA LYS A 351 8.15 -11.76 -16.38
C LYS A 351 9.68 -11.72 -16.31
N MET A 352 10.22 -10.87 -15.45
CA MET A 352 11.65 -10.62 -15.28
C MET A 352 12.04 -10.66 -13.80
N PHE A 353 12.54 -11.81 -13.34
CA PHE A 353 13.07 -11.96 -11.99
C PHE A 353 14.58 -11.71 -12.00
N LYS A 354 14.97 -10.45 -11.83
CA LYS A 354 16.38 -10.02 -11.85
C LYS A 354 16.92 -9.62 -10.47
N GLY A 355 16.06 -9.47 -9.46
CA GLY A 355 16.47 -9.11 -8.09
C GLY A 355 16.76 -7.62 -7.87
N TRP A 356 16.64 -6.76 -8.89
CA TRP A 356 16.93 -5.33 -8.78
C TRP A 356 16.01 -4.63 -7.78
N ILE A 357 14.74 -5.04 -7.71
CA ILE A 357 13.75 -4.44 -6.80
C ILE A 357 13.99 -4.94 -5.39
N PHE A 358 14.31 -6.23 -5.25
CA PHE A 358 14.74 -6.77 -3.97
C PHE A 358 15.91 -5.97 -3.39
N LEU A 359 16.97 -5.77 -4.18
CA LEU A 359 18.15 -5.01 -3.76
C LEU A 359 17.80 -3.56 -3.40
N SER A 360 16.98 -2.90 -4.21
CA SER A 360 16.61 -1.49 -4.00
C SER A 360 15.79 -1.24 -2.72
N ILE A 361 15.04 -2.23 -2.25
CA ILE A 361 14.23 -2.13 -1.01
C ILE A 361 15.03 -2.57 0.21
N PHE A 362 15.96 -3.52 0.03
CA PHE A 362 16.73 -4.10 1.13
C PHE A 362 18.00 -3.28 1.46
N SER A 363 18.57 -2.56 0.49
CA SER A 363 19.66 -1.60 0.69
C SER A 363 19.20 -0.40 1.52
#